data_AF-A0A151T1C6-F1
#
_entry.id   AF-A0A151T1C6-F1
#
_cell.length_a   1.000
_cell.length_b   1.000
_cell.length_c   1.000
_cell.angle_alpha   90.00
_cell.angle_beta   90.00
_cell.angle_gamma   90.00
#
_symmetry.space_group_name_H-M   'P 1'
#
loop_
_entity.id
_entity.type
_entity.pdbx_description
1 polymer ?
#
loop_
_entity_poly.entity_id
_entity_poly.type
_entity_poly.pdbx_seq_one_letter_code
_entity_poly.pdbx_strand_id
1 'polypeptide(L)'
;MGFSSFLGRLLFASLFILSAWQMFNEFDDTGGSIAKELIPKLTVVRRNLSSNLGLEIPDINVRPVIASIIFLKGVGGILFVLGSTFGSYLLLLYLGLSTPILYDFYNYRPNNPEYNLLLNDFILSTALFGALLFFIELKHSIPRKQIRKKNPKAKTV
;
A
#
# COMPACT_ATOMS: atom_id res chain seq x y z
N MET A 1 9.39 -3.03 23.90
CA MET A 1 9.27 -2.10 22.75
C MET A 1 8.72 -0.79 23.30
N GLY A 2 9.32 0.36 23.01
CA GLY A 2 8.86 1.64 23.58
C GLY A 2 7.47 2.03 23.06
N PHE A 3 6.61 2.59 23.92
CA PHE A 3 5.26 3.05 23.61
C PHE A 3 5.19 3.89 22.32
N SER A 4 6.17 4.77 22.12
CA SER A 4 6.29 5.60 20.92
C SER A 4 6.41 4.80 19.61
N SER A 5 7.06 3.63 19.62
CA SER A 5 7.13 2.75 18.44
C SER A 5 5.80 2.04 18.15
N PHE A 6 5.04 1.71 19.19
CA PHE A 6 3.69 1.17 19.01
C PHE A 6 2.74 2.24 18.47
N LEU A 7 2.71 3.42 19.09
CA LEU A 7 1.87 4.53 18.67
C LEU A 7 2.19 4.99 17.24
N GLY A 8 3.47 5.06 16.87
CA GLY A 8 3.86 5.39 15.50
C GLY A 8 3.36 4.37 14.48
N ARG A 9 3.39 3.07 14.80
CA ARG A 9 2.82 2.03 13.92
C ARG A 9 1.30 2.11 13.84
N LEU A 10 0.64 2.42 14.96
CA LEU A 10 -0.82 2.57 15.03
C LEU A 10 -1.30 3.77 14.20
N LEU A 11 -0.65 4.93 14.35
CA LEU A 11 -0.96 6.14 13.57
C LEU A 11 -0.67 5.95 12.08
N PHE A 12 0.39 5.21 11.74
CA PHE A 12 0.67 4.89 10.35
C PHE A 12 -0.39 3.93 9.76
N ALA A 13 -0.72 2.86 10.49
CA ALA A 13 -1.71 1.87 10.04
C ALA A 13 -3.13 2.42 10.00
N SER A 14 -3.47 3.41 10.82
CA SER A 14 -4.81 3.99 10.86
C SER A 14 -5.23 4.56 9.51
N LEU A 15 -4.30 5.14 8.74
CA LEU A 15 -4.57 5.62 7.38
C LEU A 15 -5.08 4.49 6.48
N PHE A 16 -4.47 3.31 6.56
CA PHE A 16 -4.86 2.15 5.77
C PHE A 16 -6.14 1.50 6.28
N ILE A 17 -6.31 1.42 7.60
CA ILE A 17 -7.48 0.81 8.23
C ILE A 17 -8.72 1.68 8.03
N LEU A 18 -8.64 3.00 8.23
CA LEU A 18 -9.76 3.91 7.93
C LEU A 18 -10.09 3.88 6.44
N SER A 19 -9.09 3.88 5.56
CA SER A 19 -9.34 3.81 4.12
C SER A 19 -10.00 2.47 3.73
N ALA A 20 -9.60 1.35 4.34
CA ALA A 20 -10.26 0.06 4.14
C ALA A 20 -11.70 0.06 4.68
N TRP A 21 -11.93 0.69 5.83
CA TRP A 21 -13.25 0.84 6.42
C TRP A 21 -14.20 1.68 5.56
N GLN A 22 -13.71 2.80 5.01
CA GLN A 22 -14.47 3.62 4.05
C GLN A 22 -14.83 2.81 2.81
N MET A 23 -13.84 2.13 2.20
CA MET A 23 -14.10 1.26 1.06
C MET A 23 -15.07 0.13 1.38
N PHE A 24 -15.02 -0.44 2.58
CA PHE A 24 -15.93 -1.49 3.01
C PHE A 24 -17.36 -1.00 3.22
N ASN A 25 -17.55 0.20 3.80
CA ASN A 25 -18.89 0.77 3.97
C ASN A 25 -19.53 1.18 2.65
N GLU A 26 -18.72 1.58 1.66
CA GLU A 26 -19.19 1.88 0.31
C GLU A 26 -19.38 0.61 -0.54
N PHE A 27 -18.92 -0.55 -0.06
CA PHE A 27 -19.04 -1.84 -0.74
C PHE A 27 -20.46 -2.42 -0.58
N ASP A 28 -21.44 -1.80 -1.24
CA ASP A 28 -22.83 -2.28 -1.31
C ASP A 28 -23.08 -3.10 -2.60
N ASP A 29 -24.28 -3.65 -2.79
CA ASP A 29 -24.68 -4.52 -3.90
C ASP A 29 -24.58 -3.87 -5.31
N THR A 30 -24.19 -2.61 -5.41
CA THR A 30 -23.84 -1.91 -6.66
C THR A 30 -22.35 -1.60 -6.83
N GLY A 31 -21.50 -1.98 -5.88
CA GLY A 31 -20.04 -1.70 -5.87
C GLY A 31 -19.65 -0.32 -5.32
N GLY A 32 -20.62 0.55 -5.02
CA GLY A 32 -20.38 1.87 -4.41
C GLY A 32 -19.89 2.97 -5.36
N SER A 33 -19.69 4.18 -4.81
CA SER A 33 -19.06 5.31 -5.52
C SER A 33 -17.64 4.99 -5.97
N ILE A 34 -16.89 4.24 -5.14
CA ILE A 34 -15.53 3.82 -5.46
C ILE A 34 -15.52 2.86 -6.66
N ALA A 35 -16.49 1.94 -6.83
CA ALA A 35 -16.56 1.17 -8.07
C ALA A 35 -16.80 2.07 -9.29
N LYS A 36 -17.67 3.08 -9.20
CA LYS A 36 -17.91 3.99 -10.34
C LYS A 36 -16.67 4.77 -10.78
N GLU A 37 -15.78 5.10 -9.85
CA GLU A 37 -14.51 5.78 -10.14
C GLU A 37 -13.40 4.79 -10.54
N LEU A 38 -13.41 3.59 -9.97
CA LEU A 38 -12.39 2.56 -10.19
C LEU A 38 -12.65 1.72 -11.45
N ILE A 39 -13.91 1.53 -11.88
CA ILE A 39 -14.29 0.83 -13.12
C ILE A 39 -13.65 1.45 -14.36
N PRO A 40 -13.73 2.77 -14.63
CA PRO A 40 -13.10 3.38 -15.80
C PRO A 40 -11.56 3.31 -15.73
N LYS A 41 -10.97 3.41 -14.53
CA LYS A 41 -9.51 3.33 -14.33
C LYS A 41 -9.00 1.90 -14.52
N LEU A 42 -9.72 0.91 -14.00
CA LEU A 42 -9.40 -0.50 -14.16
C LEU A 42 -9.58 -0.98 -15.61
N THR A 43 -10.54 -0.43 -16.35
CA THR A 43 -10.73 -0.75 -17.78
C THR A 43 -9.61 -0.19 -18.65
N VAL A 44 -9.09 1.01 -18.36
CA VAL A 44 -7.89 1.56 -19.04
C VAL A 44 -6.66 0.70 -18.75
N VAL A 45 -6.47 0.29 -17.49
CA VAL A 45 -5.38 -0.61 -17.08
C VAL A 45 -5.51 -1.97 -17.75
N ARG A 46 -6.71 -2.56 -17.78
CA ARG A 46 -7.00 -3.81 -18.51
C ARG A 46 -6.64 -3.68 -19.97
N ARG A 47 -6.95 -2.54 -20.62
CA ARG A 47 -6.63 -2.31 -22.03
C ARG A 47 -5.13 -2.23 -22.28
N ASN A 48 -4.37 -1.59 -21.38
CA ASN A 48 -2.91 -1.51 -21.44
C ASN A 48 -2.21 -2.82 -21.07
N LEU A 49 -2.78 -3.59 -20.14
CA LEU A 49 -2.29 -4.93 -19.78
C LEU A 49 -2.60 -5.93 -20.90
N SER A 50 -3.81 -5.86 -21.47
CA SER A 50 -4.22 -6.70 -22.58
C SER A 50 -3.39 -6.43 -23.83
N SER A 51 -3.04 -5.16 -24.10
CA SER A 51 -2.19 -4.80 -25.24
C SER A 51 -0.72 -5.20 -25.08
N ASN A 52 -0.18 -5.19 -23.84
CA ASN A 52 1.22 -5.55 -23.60
C ASN A 52 1.45 -7.04 -23.26
N LEU A 53 0.48 -7.72 -22.63
CA LEU A 53 0.61 -9.13 -22.22
C LEU A 53 -0.11 -10.13 -23.14
N GLY A 54 -0.96 -9.69 -24.08
CA GLY A 54 -1.60 -10.60 -25.05
C GLY A 54 -2.49 -11.69 -24.44
N LEU A 55 -2.78 -11.60 -23.14
CA LEU A 55 -3.64 -12.51 -22.40
C LEU A 55 -5.01 -11.87 -22.29
N GLU A 56 -6.05 -12.54 -22.81
CA GLU A 56 -7.44 -12.22 -22.52
C GLU A 56 -7.66 -12.39 -21.01
N ILE A 57 -7.52 -11.29 -20.28
CA ILE A 57 -7.90 -11.25 -18.88
C ILE A 57 -9.40 -11.53 -18.87
N PRO A 58 -9.86 -12.63 -18.25
CA PRO A 58 -11.28 -12.97 -18.19
C PRO A 58 -12.04 -11.83 -17.53
N ASP A 59 -13.36 -11.82 -17.65
CA ASP A 59 -14.23 -10.76 -17.12
C ASP A 59 -14.22 -10.77 -15.57
N ILE A 60 -13.10 -10.33 -15.00
CA ILE A 60 -12.87 -10.24 -13.56
C ILE A 60 -13.71 -9.05 -13.13
N ASN A 61 -14.86 -9.39 -12.60
CA ASN A 61 -15.78 -8.48 -11.95
C ASN A 61 -14.97 -7.57 -11.01
N VAL A 62 -15.23 -6.26 -11.01
CA VAL A 62 -14.46 -5.31 -10.19
C VAL A 62 -14.59 -5.58 -8.69
N ARG A 63 -15.63 -6.32 -8.29
CA ARG A 63 -15.93 -6.70 -6.90
C ARG A 63 -14.81 -7.48 -6.21
N PRO A 64 -14.34 -8.65 -6.71
CA PRO A 64 -13.23 -9.37 -6.09
C PRO A 64 -11.93 -8.55 -6.06
N VAL A 65 -11.70 -7.65 -7.01
CA VAL A 65 -10.54 -6.75 -6.99
C VAL A 65 -10.64 -5.77 -5.83
N ILE A 66 -11.78 -5.09 -5.69
CA ILE A 66 -12.04 -4.15 -4.59
C ILE A 66 -12.00 -4.89 -3.24
N ALA A 67 -12.62 -6.07 -3.15
CA ALA A 67 -12.59 -6.89 -1.94
C ALA A 67 -11.16 -7.30 -1.57
N SER A 68 -10.33 -7.67 -2.57
CA SER A 68 -8.92 -7.98 -2.37
C SER A 68 -8.14 -6.75 -1.87
N ILE A 69 -8.41 -5.56 -2.41
CA ILE A 69 -7.80 -4.30 -1.95
C ILE A 69 -8.18 -4.00 -0.50
N ILE A 70 -9.46 -4.10 -0.14
CA ILE A 70 -9.95 -3.90 1.24
C ILE A 70 -9.27 -4.88 2.17
N PHE A 71 -9.23 -6.16 1.79
CA PHE A 71 -8.58 -7.21 2.56
C PHE A 71 -7.08 -6.92 2.75
N LEU A 72 -6.37 -6.54 1.69
CA LEU A 72 -4.93 -6.28 1.72
C LEU A 72 -4.60 -5.08 2.62
N LYS A 73 -5.39 -3.98 2.54
CA LYS A 73 -5.23 -2.80 3.39
C LYS A 73 -5.58 -3.09 4.85
N GLY A 74 -6.69 -3.80 5.10
CA GLY A 74 -7.15 -4.15 6.44
C GLY A 74 -6.19 -5.11 7.14
N VAL A 75 -5.93 -6.27 6.54
CA VAL A 75 -5.03 -7.30 7.10
C VAL A 75 -3.60 -6.77 7.19
N GLY A 76 -3.12 -6.09 6.14
CA GLY A 76 -1.80 -5.47 6.13
C GLY A 76 -1.64 -4.43 7.25
N GLY A 77 -2.64 -3.56 7.43
CA GLY A 77 -2.69 -2.56 8.51
C GLY A 77 -2.67 -3.19 9.90
N ILE A 78 -3.53 -4.17 10.16
CA ILE A 78 -3.59 -4.86 11.47
C ILE A 78 -2.26 -5.57 11.78
N LEU A 79 -1.71 -6.33 10.83
CA LEU A 79 -0.42 -7.00 11.03
C LEU A 79 0.73 -6.00 11.23
N PHE A 80 0.66 -4.83 10.59
CA PHE A 80 1.66 -3.78 10.76
C PHE A 80 1.64 -3.21 12.18
N VAL A 81 0.47 -2.98 12.78
CA VAL A 81 0.34 -2.53 14.18
C VAL A 81 0.98 -3.51 15.15
N LEU A 82 0.76 -4.81 14.94
CA LEU A 82 1.40 -5.88 15.71
C LEU A 82 2.93 -5.92 15.53
N GLY A 83 3.46 -5.16 14.57
CA GLY A 83 4.87 -5.11 14.25
C GLY A 83 5.33 -6.28 13.41
N SER A 84 4.45 -6.94 12.67
CA SER A 84 4.83 -7.99 11.73
C SER A 84 5.48 -7.38 10.49
N THR A 85 6.66 -7.88 10.11
CA THR A 85 7.33 -7.52 8.85
C THR A 85 6.49 -7.92 7.64
N PHE A 86 5.73 -9.01 7.76
CA PHE A 86 4.82 -9.49 6.71
C PHE A 86 3.71 -8.47 6.42
N GLY A 87 3.17 -7.81 7.45
CA GLY A 87 2.18 -6.74 7.26
C GLY A 87 2.75 -5.55 6.49
N SER A 88 4.02 -5.20 6.75
CA SER A 88 4.73 -4.16 6.00
C SER A 88 4.87 -4.51 4.52
N TYR A 89 5.24 -5.75 4.19
CA TYR A 89 5.32 -6.20 2.80
C TYR A 89 3.97 -6.23 2.10
N LEU A 90 2.88 -6.62 2.80
CA LEU A 90 1.52 -6.58 2.25
C LEU A 90 1.11 -5.14 1.87
N LEU A 91 1.34 -4.18 2.78
CA LEU A 91 1.07 -2.76 2.53
C LEU A 91 1.95 -2.18 1.43
N LEU A 92 3.20 -2.63 1.35
CA LEU A 92 4.16 -2.19 0.34
C LEU A 92 3.81 -2.74 -1.05
N LEU A 93 3.34 -3.99 -1.12
CA LEU A 93 2.81 -4.59 -2.35
C LEU A 93 1.52 -3.88 -2.78
N TYR A 94 0.62 -3.58 -1.83
CA TYR A 94 -0.56 -2.77 -2.09
C TYR A 94 -0.19 -1.41 -2.70
N LEU A 95 0.72 -0.65 -2.07
CA LEU A 95 1.17 0.62 -2.62
C LEU A 95 1.90 0.42 -3.96
N GLY A 96 2.80 -0.54 -4.09
CA GLY A 96 3.59 -0.74 -5.30
C GLY A 96 2.73 -1.06 -6.52
N LEU A 97 1.65 -1.84 -6.35
CA LEU A 97 0.70 -2.13 -7.41
C LEU A 97 -0.32 -1.01 -7.59
N SER A 98 -0.85 -0.46 -6.50
CA SER A 98 -1.92 0.53 -6.55
C SER A 98 -1.43 1.90 -7.02
N THR A 99 -0.22 2.32 -6.67
CA THR A 99 0.28 3.68 -6.96
C THR A 99 0.41 3.98 -8.46
N PRO A 100 1.01 3.12 -9.30
CA PRO A 100 1.05 3.34 -10.75
C PRO A 100 -0.31 3.12 -11.44
N ILE A 101 -1.22 2.37 -10.82
CA ILE A 101 -2.53 2.00 -11.40
C ILE A 101 -3.62 3.03 -11.06
N LEU A 102 -3.63 3.60 -9.84
CA LEU A 102 -4.64 4.56 -9.40
C LEU A 102 -4.30 6.00 -9.80
N TYR A 103 -3.03 6.39 -9.73
CA TYR A 103 -2.61 7.77 -9.96
C TYR A 103 -2.19 7.95 -11.42
N ASP A 104 -3.19 7.99 -12.30
CA ASP A 104 -3.03 8.27 -13.72
C ASP A 104 -2.80 9.78 -13.99
N PHE A 105 -2.01 10.45 -13.14
CA PHE A 105 -1.74 11.89 -13.27
C PHE A 105 -1.00 12.23 -14.58
N TYR A 106 -0.36 11.24 -15.21
CA TYR A 106 0.35 11.38 -16.47
C TYR A 106 -0.58 11.62 -17.68
N ASN A 107 -1.86 11.21 -17.60
CA ASN A 107 -2.83 11.43 -18.67
C ASN A 107 -3.55 12.79 -18.58
N TYR A 108 -3.40 13.52 -17.48
CA TYR A 108 -4.10 14.80 -17.27
C TYR A 108 -3.17 16.00 -17.48
N ARG A 109 -3.70 17.05 -18.11
CA ARG A 109 -2.96 18.30 -18.28
C ARG A 109 -2.79 19.00 -16.92
N PRO A 110 -1.64 19.65 -16.65
CA PRO A 110 -1.35 20.34 -15.38
C PRO A 110 -2.35 21.42 -14.96
N ASN A 111 -3.17 21.90 -15.90
CA ASN A 111 -4.13 22.97 -15.69
C ASN A 111 -5.51 22.49 -15.18
N ASN A 112 -5.72 21.17 -15.05
CA ASN A 112 -6.95 20.61 -14.50
C ASN A 112 -6.85 20.47 -12.96
N PRO A 113 -7.91 20.78 -12.21
CA PRO A 113 -7.91 20.65 -10.75
C PRO A 113 -7.70 19.20 -10.28
N GLU A 114 -8.15 18.22 -11.06
CA GLU A 114 -7.95 16.78 -10.81
C GLU A 114 -6.47 16.38 -10.80
N TYR A 115 -5.62 17.04 -11.61
CA TYR A 115 -4.18 16.77 -11.66
C TYR A 115 -3.51 17.06 -10.30
N ASN A 116 -3.84 18.17 -9.66
CA ASN A 116 -3.23 18.56 -8.38
C ASN A 116 -3.68 17.65 -7.23
N LEU A 117 -4.93 17.18 -7.24
CA LEU A 117 -5.43 16.20 -6.27
C LEU A 117 -4.73 14.83 -6.44
N LEU A 118 -4.72 14.29 -7.66
CA LEU A 118 -4.06 13.03 -7.99
C LEU A 118 -2.57 13.05 -7.67
N LEU A 119 -1.89 14.16 -7.96
CA LEU A 119 -0.48 14.36 -7.67
C LEU A 119 -0.20 14.41 -6.16
N ASN A 120 -1.06 15.08 -5.38
CA ASN A 120 -0.92 15.12 -3.93
C ASN A 120 -1.04 13.71 -3.32
N ASP A 121 -2.06 12.97 -3.72
CA ASP A 121 -2.29 11.60 -3.25
C ASP A 121 -1.17 10.62 -3.69
N PHE A 122 -0.59 10.84 -4.87
CA PHE A 122 0.59 10.11 -5.34
C PHE A 122 1.83 10.41 -4.49
N ILE A 123 2.10 11.67 -4.19
CA ILE A 123 3.23 12.08 -3.34
C ILE A 123 3.05 11.52 -1.92
N LEU A 124 1.83 11.59 -1.37
CA LEU A 124 1.50 11.01 -0.07
C LEU A 124 1.76 9.49 -0.08
N SER A 125 1.28 8.78 -1.09
CA SER A 125 1.49 7.33 -1.25
C SER A 125 2.97 6.99 -1.39
N THR A 126 3.75 7.82 -2.09
CA THR A 126 5.21 7.67 -2.23
C THR A 126 5.91 7.86 -0.89
N ALA A 127 5.50 8.85 -0.09
CA ALA A 127 6.03 9.06 1.25
C ALA A 127 5.73 7.88 2.19
N LEU A 128 4.50 7.34 2.13
CA LEU A 128 4.11 6.14 2.88
C LEU A 128 4.91 4.89 2.44
N PHE A 129 5.20 4.77 1.14
CA PHE A 129 6.07 3.71 0.61
C PHE A 129 7.48 3.78 1.21
N GLY A 130 8.08 4.98 1.20
CA GLY A 130 9.39 5.21 1.78
C GLY A 130 9.42 4.90 3.28
N ALA A 131 8.39 5.29 4.02
CA ALA A 131 8.27 4.99 5.44
C ALA A 131 8.21 3.48 5.73
N LEU A 132 7.51 2.70 4.90
CA LEU A 132 7.48 1.24 5.00
C LEU A 132 8.85 0.61 4.73
N LEU A 133 9.58 1.08 3.73
CA LEU A 133 10.95 0.63 3.44
C LEU A 133 11.88 0.89 4.64
N PHE A 134 11.83 2.10 5.21
CA PHE A 134 12.58 2.44 6.42
C PHE A 134 12.25 1.50 7.59
N PHE A 135 10.96 1.17 7.77
CA PHE A 135 10.54 0.25 8.83
C PHE A 135 11.09 -1.17 8.63
N ILE A 136 11.05 -1.68 7.39
CA ILE A 136 11.57 -3.00 7.03
C ILE A 136 13.08 -3.05 7.23
N GLU A 137 13.81 -2.02 6.79
CA GLU A 137 15.26 -1.93 6.93
C GLU A 137 15.67 -1.81 8.41
N LEU A 138 14.94 -1.01 9.20
CA LEU A 138 15.17 -0.90 10.63
C LEU A 138 15.04 -2.28 11.31
N LYS A 139 14.00 -3.04 10.97
CA LYS A 139 13.79 -4.40 11.49
C LYS A 139 14.84 -5.41 11.03
N HIS A 140 15.40 -5.29 9.83
CA HIS A 140 16.49 -6.15 9.36
C HIS A 140 17.86 -5.76 9.97
N SER A 141 18.08 -4.48 10.29
CA SER A 141 19.36 -4.01 10.87
C SER A 141 19.50 -4.29 12.37
N ILE A 142 18.41 -4.28 13.13
CA ILE A 142 18.40 -4.52 14.59
C ILE A 142 18.96 -5.91 14.98
N PRO A 143 18.51 -7.04 14.39
CA PRO A 143 19.06 -8.35 14.71
C PRO A 143 20.55 -8.42 14.34
N ARG A 144 20.97 -7.77 13.23
CA ARG A 144 22.36 -7.71 12.79
C ARG A 144 23.24 -6.95 13.79
N LYS A 145 22.75 -5.83 14.36
CA LYS A 145 23.45 -5.09 15.43
C LYS A 145 23.52 -5.87 16.75
N GLN A 146 22.49 -6.63 17.11
CA GLN A 146 22.52 -7.49 18.30
C GLN A 146 23.49 -8.66 18.14
N ILE A 147 23.55 -9.31 16.97
CA ILE A 147 24.52 -10.36 16.67
C ILE A 147 25.95 -9.81 16.72
N ARG A 148 26.18 -8.61 16.16
CA ARG A 148 27.51 -7.96 16.17
C ARG A 148 27.93 -7.48 17.57
N LYS A 149 26.98 -7.15 18.46
CA LYS A 149 27.24 -6.88 19.89
C LYS A 149 27.51 -8.15 20.71
N LYS A 150 26.98 -9.31 20.29
CA LYS A 150 27.15 -10.60 20.97
C LYS A 150 28.48 -11.30 20.70
N ASN A 151 29.26 -10.86 19.70
CA ASN A 151 30.65 -11.28 19.54
C ASN A 151 31.56 -10.25 20.21
N PRO A 152 31.87 -10.37 21.52
CA PRO A 152 32.92 -9.56 22.11
C PRO A 152 34.21 -9.88 21.35
N LYS A 153 34.84 -8.85 20.80
CA LYS A 153 36.18 -8.96 20.21
C LYS A 153 37.06 -9.67 21.22
N ALA A 154 37.56 -10.86 20.88
CA ALA A 154 38.58 -11.54 21.67
C ALA A 154 39.75 -10.57 21.80
N LYS A 155 40.04 -10.13 23.03
CA LYS A 155 41.27 -9.39 23.31
C LYS A 155 42.41 -10.38 23.15
N THR A 156 43.23 -10.22 22.12
CA THR A 156 44.55 -10.85 22.04
C THR A 156 45.43 -10.25 23.13
N VAL A 157 45.97 -11.12 23.97
CA VAL A 157 46.98 -10.85 25.01
C VAL A 157 48.34 -10.65 24.36
#